data_AF-A0A0F3RM63-F1
#
_entry.id   AF-A0A0F3RM63-F1
#
_cell.length_a   1.000
_cell.length_b   1.000
_cell.length_c   1.000
_cell.angle_alpha   90.00
_cell.angle_beta   90.00
_cell.angle_gamma   90.00
#
_symmetry.space_group_name_H-M   'P 1'
#
loop_
_entity.id
_entity.type
_entity.pdbx_description
1 polymer ?
#
loop_
_entity_poly.entity_id
_entity_poly.type
_entity_poly.pdbx_seq_one_letter_code
_entity_poly.pdbx_strand_id
1 'polypeptide(L)'
;MEKDLAKIAPSNIQAEQMILGAILINNRALYNINDFLLPEHFYEPLHGKIYKSINLIISKGISATVISLKNMLGNELAFEEIGGVDYLAKL
;
A
#
# COMPACT_ATOMS: atom_id res chain seq x y z
N MET A 1 19.97 10.98 -25.15
CA MET A 1 19.80 11.02 -23.69
C MET A 1 19.87 9.60 -23.20
N GLU A 2 21.04 9.22 -22.69
CA GLU A 2 21.28 7.92 -22.07
C GLU A 2 20.56 7.93 -20.72
N LYS A 3 19.42 7.24 -20.64
CA LYS A 3 18.64 7.12 -19.40
C LYS A 3 19.41 6.16 -18.50
N ASP A 4 20.27 6.71 -17.63
CA ASP A 4 21.01 6.03 -16.56
C ASP A 4 20.32 4.74 -16.07
N LEU A 5 20.69 3.60 -16.66
CA LEU A 5 20.16 2.28 -16.29
C LEU A 5 20.66 1.83 -14.91
N ALA A 6 21.64 2.54 -14.34
CA ALA A 6 22.14 2.35 -12.98
C ALA A 6 21.24 2.96 -11.88
N LYS A 7 20.15 3.65 -12.23
CA LYS A 7 19.31 4.43 -11.29
C LYS A 7 17.89 3.91 -11.06
N ILE A 8 17.49 2.79 -11.66
CA ILE A 8 16.21 2.15 -11.37
C ILE A 8 16.49 1.08 -10.31
N ALA A 9 16.14 1.36 -9.06
CA ALA A 9 16.17 0.33 -8.02
C ALA A 9 15.33 -0.88 -8.50
N PRO A 10 15.81 -2.12 -8.31
CA PRO A 10 15.03 -3.29 -8.71
C PRO A 10 13.69 -3.26 -7.97
N SER A 11 12.61 -3.14 -8.74
CA SER A 11 11.24 -3.02 -8.22
C SER A 11 10.38 -4.17 -8.71
N ASN A 12 9.47 -4.65 -7.87
CA ASN A 12 8.45 -5.63 -8.26
C ASN A 12 7.08 -5.18 -7.77
N ILE A 13 6.36 -4.46 -8.63
CA ILE A 13 5.02 -3.93 -8.36
C ILE A 13 4.03 -5.04 -7.99
N GLN A 14 4.14 -6.21 -8.63
CA GLN A 14 3.26 -7.35 -8.34
C GLN A 14 3.50 -7.89 -6.92
N ALA A 15 4.76 -7.97 -6.49
CA ALA A 15 5.08 -8.40 -5.13
C ALA A 15 4.56 -7.39 -4.09
N GLU A 16 4.66 -6.09 -4.37
CA GLU A 16 4.08 -5.05 -3.51
C GLU A 16 2.56 -5.20 -3.38
N GLN A 17 1.86 -5.42 -4.50
CA GLN A 17 0.42 -5.68 -4.49
C GLN A 17 0.07 -6.93 -3.68
N MET A 18 0.81 -8.03 -3.87
CA MET A 18 0.60 -9.28 -3.11
C MET A 18 0.78 -9.07 -1.60
N ILE A 19 1.75 -8.27 -1.18
CA ILE A 19 1.94 -7.93 0.24
C ILE A 19 0.73 -7.17 0.77
N LEU A 20 0.28 -6.12 0.05
CA LEU A 20 -0.88 -5.34 0.46
C LEU A 20 -2.15 -6.18 0.52
N GLY A 21 -2.41 -6.99 -0.51
CA GLY A 21 -3.55 -7.93 -0.55
C GLY A 21 -3.51 -8.95 0.59
N ALA A 22 -2.34 -9.53 0.87
CA ALA A 22 -2.18 -10.46 1.99
C ALA A 22 -2.53 -9.81 3.34
N ILE A 23 -2.15 -8.55 3.57
CA ILE A 23 -2.50 -7.83 4.79
C ILE A 23 -4.00 -7.52 4.84
N LEU A 24 -4.64 -7.20 3.71
CA LEU A 24 -6.08 -6.96 3.65
C LEU A 24 -6.90 -8.22 3.94
N ILE A 25 -6.42 -9.39 3.50
CA ILE A 25 -7.04 -10.69 3.79
C ILE A 25 -6.81 -11.07 5.27
N ASN A 26 -5.60 -10.85 5.78
CA ASN A 26 -5.23 -11.16 7.15
C ASN A 26 -4.44 -10.02 7.77
N ASN A 27 -5.12 -9.12 8.49
CA ASN A 27 -4.48 -7.96 9.13
C ASN A 27 -3.37 -8.36 10.11
N ARG A 28 -3.37 -9.59 10.65
CA ARG A 28 -2.28 -10.06 11.52
C ARG A 28 -0.97 -10.26 10.79
N ALA A 29 -0.99 -10.45 9.46
CA ALA A 29 0.22 -10.55 8.65
C ALA A 29 1.08 -9.29 8.74
N LEU A 30 0.48 -8.13 9.04
CA LEU A 30 1.21 -6.89 9.26
C LEU A 30 2.25 -7.03 10.39
N TYR A 31 1.90 -7.68 11.51
CA TYR A 31 2.82 -7.81 12.65
C TYR A 31 4.11 -8.57 12.31
N ASN A 32 4.08 -9.44 11.31
CA ASN A 32 5.25 -10.22 10.90
C ASN A 32 6.26 -9.41 10.06
N ILE A 33 5.81 -8.30 9.49
CA ILE A 33 6.59 -7.52 8.51
C ILE A 33 6.83 -6.07 8.97
N ASN A 34 6.06 -5.58 9.94
CA ASN A 34 6.11 -4.19 10.37
C ASN A 34 7.44 -3.77 11.00
N ASP A 35 8.23 -4.74 11.47
CA ASP A 35 9.55 -4.48 12.07
C ASP A 35 10.61 -4.06 11.04
N PHE A 36 10.40 -4.36 9.76
CA PHE A 36 11.41 -4.11 8.71
C PHE A 36 10.86 -3.50 7.42
N LEU A 37 9.55 -3.60 7.14
CA LEU A 37 8.93 -2.99 5.97
C LEU A 37 8.40 -1.60 6.33
N LEU A 38 8.97 -0.56 5.72
CA LEU A 38 8.53 0.82 5.89
C LEU A 38 7.75 1.29 4.64
N PRO A 39 6.82 2.26 4.77
CA PRO A 39 6.14 2.86 3.62
C PRO A 39 7.07 3.32 2.50
N GLU A 40 8.26 3.82 2.86
CA GLU A 40 9.27 4.36 1.95
C GLU A 40 10.03 3.27 1.18
N HIS A 41 9.87 1.99 1.54
CA HIS A 41 10.47 0.86 0.83
C HIS A 41 9.68 0.43 -0.41
N PHE A 42 8.42 0.87 -0.54
CA PHE A 42 7.63 0.63 -1.73
C PHE A 42 8.14 1.50 -2.88
N TYR A 43 8.34 0.89 -4.05
CA TYR A 43 8.75 1.62 -5.24
C TYR A 43 7.59 2.46 -5.78
N GLU A 44 6.37 1.93 -5.75
CA GLU A 44 5.17 2.68 -6.13
C GLU A 44 4.69 3.54 -4.95
N PRO A 45 4.72 4.89 -5.06
CA PRO A 45 4.35 5.77 -3.96
C PRO A 45 2.94 5.53 -3.43
N LEU A 46 2.01 5.14 -4.31
CA LEU A 46 0.66 4.75 -3.89
C LEU A 46 0.67 3.57 -2.91
N HIS A 47 1.46 2.53 -3.19
CA HIS A 47 1.52 1.36 -2.31
C HIS A 47 2.06 1.72 -0.94
N GLY A 48 3.08 2.58 -0.88
CA GLY A 48 3.58 3.14 0.37
C GLY A 48 2.49 3.88 1.16
N LYS A 49 1.67 4.69 0.49
CA LYS A 49 0.51 5.36 1.12
C LYS A 49 -0.54 4.38 1.64
N ILE A 50 -0.86 3.34 0.87
CA ILE A 50 -1.81 2.29 1.29
C ILE A 50 -1.26 1.58 2.52
N TYR A 51 0.01 1.17 2.50
CA TYR A 51 0.67 0.51 3.63
C TYR A 51 0.69 1.37 4.89
N LYS A 52 1.07 2.65 4.76
CA LYS A 52 0.99 3.63 5.85
C LYS A 52 -0.43 3.76 6.41
N SER A 53 -1.41 3.71 5.52
CA SER A 53 -2.82 3.82 5.89
C SER A 53 -3.31 2.61 6.66
N ILE A 54 -2.96 1.41 6.20
CA ILE A 54 -3.22 0.14 6.90
C ILE A 54 -2.63 0.19 8.32
N ASN A 55 -1.38 0.63 8.46
CA ASN A 55 -0.71 0.77 9.75
C ASN A 55 -1.48 1.68 10.72
N LEU A 56 -1.87 2.87 10.27
CA LEU A 56 -2.61 3.82 11.10
C LEU A 56 -3.98 3.26 11.52
N ILE A 57 -4.70 2.59 10.62
CA ILE A 57 -6.01 1.98 10.92
C ILE A 57 -5.87 0.91 12.00
N ILE A 58 -4.92 -0.03 11.81
CA ILE A 58 -4.69 -1.12 12.76
C ILE A 58 -4.18 -0.60 14.10
N SER A 59 -3.34 0.44 14.11
CA SER A 59 -2.86 1.08 15.36
C SER A 59 -3.99 1.68 16.21
N LYS A 60 -5.11 2.04 15.59
CA LYS A 60 -6.32 2.54 16.25
C LYS A 60 -7.27 1.42 16.71
N GLY A 61 -6.86 0.15 16.56
CA GLY A 61 -7.69 -1.01 16.87
C GLY A 61 -8.82 -1.27 15.88
N ILE A 62 -8.75 -0.68 14.69
CA ILE A 62 -9.74 -0.86 13.61
C ILE A 62 -9.20 -1.89 12.61
N SER A 63 -10.07 -2.73 12.06
CA SER A 63 -9.69 -3.64 10.98
C SER A 63 -9.45 -2.90 9.67
N ALA A 64 -8.30 -3.14 9.04
CA ALA A 64 -7.99 -2.63 7.71
C ALA A 64 -8.74 -3.46 6.65
N THR A 65 -9.65 -2.80 5.94
CA THR A 65 -10.48 -3.31 4.86
C THR A 65 -10.52 -2.29 3.73
N VAL A 66 -11.04 -2.68 2.55
CA VAL A 66 -11.27 -1.75 1.44
C VAL A 66 -12.12 -0.55 1.85
N ILE A 67 -13.15 -0.77 2.69
CA ILE A 67 -14.04 0.30 3.17
C ILE A 67 -13.32 1.25 4.12
N SER A 68 -12.59 0.71 5.11
CA SER A 68 -11.86 1.55 6.07
C SER A 68 -10.73 2.34 5.38
N LEU A 69 -10.08 1.72 4.39
CA LEU A 69 -9.07 2.39 3.58
C LEU A 69 -9.69 3.48 2.71
N LYS A 70 -10.84 3.23 2.06
CA LYS A 70 -11.58 4.27 1.33
C LYS A 70 -11.91 5.45 2.23
N ASN A 71 -12.39 5.21 3.45
CA ASN A 71 -12.73 6.30 4.37
C ASN A 71 -11.50 7.13 4.78
N MET A 72 -10.31 6.53 4.76
CA MET A 72 -9.08 7.23 5.13
C MET A 72 -8.37 7.88 3.94
N LEU A 73 -8.40 7.25 2.76
CA LEU A 73 -7.74 7.68 1.52
C LEU A 73 -8.65 8.52 0.61
N GLY A 74 -9.97 8.38 0.70
CA GLY A 74 -10.95 8.96 -0.23
C GLY A 74 -11.07 10.48 -0.18
N ASN A 75 -10.34 11.15 0.70
CA ASN A 75 -10.18 12.61 0.67
C ASN A 75 -8.96 13.06 -0.17
N GLU A 76 -8.13 12.13 -0.66
CA GLU A 76 -6.98 12.44 -1.51
C GLU A 76 -7.33 12.31 -3.00
N LEU A 77 -7.27 13.43 -3.75
CA LEU A 77 -7.49 13.45 -5.21
C LEU A 77 -6.67 12.40 -5.97
N ALA A 78 -5.41 12.19 -5.55
CA ALA A 78 -4.50 11.22 -6.16
C ALA A 78 -4.97 9.76 -6.02
N PHE A 79 -5.80 9.44 -5.02
CA PHE A 79 -6.38 8.11 -4.83
C PHE A 79 -7.59 7.90 -5.76
N GLU A 80 -8.36 8.95 -6.05
CA GLU A 80 -9.46 8.87 -7.02
C GLU A 80 -8.94 8.73 -8.47
N GLU A 81 -7.85 9.39 -8.83
CA GLU A 81 -7.27 9.38 -10.19
C GLU A 81 -6.78 7.99 -10.66
N ILE A 82 -6.43 7.10 -9.74
CA ILE A 82 -5.92 5.74 -10.01
C ILE A 82 -7.04 4.68 -10.05
N GLY A 83 -8.30 5.10 -9.94
CA GLY A 83 -9.47 4.21 -9.87
C GLY A 83 -9.96 3.93 -8.45
N GLY A 84 -9.42 4.59 -7.42
CA GLY A 84 -9.92 4.58 -6.05
C GLY A 84 -10.23 3.19 -5.49
N VAL A 85 -11.49 2.96 -5.17
CA VAL A 85 -11.96 1.70 -4.58
C VAL A 85 -11.74 0.51 -5.51
N ASP A 86 -11.86 0.71 -6.83
CA ASP A 86 -11.67 -0.37 -7.81
C ASP A 86 -10.22 -0.85 -7.87
N TYR A 87 -9.27 0.02 -7.51
CA TYR A 87 -7.88 -0.38 -7.35
C TYR A 87 -7.69 -1.25 -6.10
N LEU A 88 -8.23 -0.81 -4.96
CA LEU A 88 -8.16 -1.59 -3.71
C LEU A 88 -8.85 -2.94 -3.80
N ALA A 89 -9.91 -3.06 -4.60
CA ALA A 89 -10.62 -4.31 -4.82
C ALA A 89 -9.82 -5.33 -5.66
N LYS A 90 -8.77 -4.88 -6.37
CA LYS A 90 -7.90 -5.73 -7.19
C LYS A 90 -6.63 -6.18 -6.46
N LEU A 91 -6.35 -5.61 -5.29
CA LEU A 91 -5.22 -6.00 -4.43
C LEU A 91 -5.44 -7.39 -3.81
#